data_AF-A0AAU1H8E9-F1
#
_entry.id   AF-A0AAU1H8E9-F1
#
_cell.length_a   1.000
_cell.length_b   1.000
_cell.length_c   1.000
_cell.angle_alpha   90.00
_cell.angle_beta   90.00
_cell.angle_gamma   90.00
#
_symmetry.space_group_name_H-M   'P 1'
#
loop_
_entity.id
_entity.type
_entity.pdbx_description
1 polymer ?
#
loop_
_entity_poly.entity_id
_entity_poly.type
_entity_poly.pdbx_seq_one_letter_code
_entity_poly.pdbx_strand_id
1 'polypeptide(L)'
;MAFSAFFRERNADTYTIDEVPAGQRLVLMPGRGVIARIDGADRRRSEYLKADRANRYMPGAMLFFENGYGGLDHFGQWFTDLGDLDASPETRGATRAATITTEAAAIEEVGRIWGNSGIVDPGDQFYVFFDSHGLGDDRAERAELLGLIEFLGLERVDAPAEAADGEVWVRTDTRLDAEFERWS
;
A
#
# COMPACT_ATOMS: atom_id res chain seq x y z
N MET A 1 8.59 16.39 -14.30
CA MET A 1 9.20 16.08 -15.62
C MET A 1 10.69 15.72 -15.55
N ALA A 2 11.54 16.40 -14.77
CA ALA A 2 12.99 16.09 -14.71
C ALA A 2 13.34 14.76 -13.99
N PHE A 3 12.62 14.40 -12.92
CA PHE A 3 12.92 13.21 -12.12
C PHE A 3 12.50 11.90 -12.81
N SER A 4 11.40 11.90 -13.56
CA SER A 4 10.92 10.74 -14.33
C SER A 4 11.82 10.38 -15.52
N ALA A 5 12.54 11.37 -16.06
CA ALA A 5 13.57 11.18 -17.09
C ALA A 5 14.85 10.59 -16.47
N PHE A 6 15.22 11.04 -15.27
CA PHE A 6 16.37 10.51 -14.51
C PHE A 6 16.27 8.99 -14.24
N PHE A 7 15.07 8.48 -14.00
CA PHE A 7 14.81 7.04 -13.81
C PHE A 7 14.86 6.20 -15.10
N ARG A 8 14.63 6.80 -16.27
CA ARG A 8 14.61 6.08 -17.55
C ARG A 8 15.99 5.96 -18.21
N GLU A 9 16.89 6.91 -17.93
CA GLU A 9 18.16 7.03 -18.64
C GLU A 9 19.34 6.32 -17.95
N ARG A 10 19.18 5.88 -16.69
CA ARG A 10 20.19 5.08 -15.98
C ARG A 10 19.67 3.66 -15.74
N ASN A 11 20.38 2.66 -16.26
CA ASN A 11 20.29 1.28 -15.76
C ASN A 11 21.01 1.19 -14.40
N ALA A 12 20.54 1.92 -13.39
CA ALA A 12 21.01 1.74 -12.02
C ALA A 12 20.06 0.76 -11.33
N ASP A 13 20.60 -0.34 -10.81
CA ASP A 13 19.82 -1.34 -10.06
C ASP A 13 19.22 -0.76 -8.76
N THR A 14 19.78 0.36 -8.30
CA THR A 14 19.43 1.03 -7.04
C THR A 14 19.50 2.55 -7.18
N TYR A 15 18.51 3.25 -6.63
CA TYR A 15 18.46 4.70 -6.49
C TYR A 15 18.30 5.08 -5.02
N THR A 16 18.99 6.12 -4.59
CA THR A 16 18.94 6.57 -3.19
C THR A 16 18.55 8.04 -3.13
N ILE A 17 17.65 8.37 -2.21
CA ILE A 17 17.27 9.73 -1.84
C ILE A 17 17.62 9.89 -0.36
N ASP A 18 18.51 10.83 -0.06
CA ASP A 18 18.95 11.13 1.31
C ASP A 18 18.30 12.43 1.78
N GLU A 19 17.65 12.39 2.94
CA GLU A 19 17.35 13.57 3.75
C GLU A 19 18.49 13.67 4.77
N VAL A 20 19.42 14.61 4.53
CA VAL A 20 20.66 14.73 5.31
C VAL A 20 20.44 15.29 6.73
N PRO A 21 19.67 16.38 6.92
CA PRO A 21 19.40 16.93 8.26
C PRO A 21 18.83 15.94 9.30
N ALA A 22 17.89 15.09 8.90
CA ALA A 22 17.20 14.09 9.69
C ALA A 22 17.86 12.70 9.61
N GLY A 23 18.85 12.53 8.72
CA GLY A 23 19.56 11.26 8.52
C GLY A 23 18.66 10.15 7.94
N GLN A 24 17.58 10.51 7.25
CA GLN A 24 16.63 9.58 6.67
C GLN A 24 17.03 9.23 5.23
N ARG A 25 16.62 8.05 4.77
CA ARG A 25 16.92 7.60 3.42
C ARG A 25 15.79 6.77 2.83
N LEU A 26 15.51 6.99 1.56
CA LEU A 26 14.72 6.11 0.71
C LEU A 26 15.63 5.44 -0.33
N VAL A 27 15.53 4.12 -0.46
CA VAL A 27 16.28 3.31 -1.43
C VAL A 27 15.28 2.59 -2.34
N LEU A 28 15.33 2.87 -3.63
CA LEU A 28 14.51 2.23 -4.65
C LEU A 28 15.35 1.18 -5.37
N MET A 29 14.90 -0.08 -5.37
CA MET A 29 15.58 -1.20 -6.01
C MET A 29 14.69 -1.83 -7.11
N PRO A 30 14.53 -1.20 -8.29
CA PRO A 30 13.70 -1.71 -9.38
C PRO A 30 14.04 -3.14 -9.79
N GLY A 31 15.34 -3.49 -9.87
CA GLY A 31 15.79 -4.84 -10.22
C GLY A 31 15.38 -5.94 -9.23
N ARG A 32 14.99 -5.56 -8.00
CA ARG A 32 14.50 -6.49 -6.96
C ARG A 32 12.99 -6.36 -6.70
N GLY A 33 12.33 -5.35 -7.26
CA GLY A 33 10.95 -5.04 -6.92
C GLY A 33 10.81 -4.56 -5.47
N VAL A 34 11.78 -3.84 -4.92
CA VAL A 34 11.79 -3.45 -3.48
C VAL A 34 11.99 -1.96 -3.31
N ILE A 35 11.31 -1.38 -2.32
CA ILE A 35 11.56 -0.06 -1.76
C ILE A 35 12.02 -0.26 -0.31
N ALA A 36 13.06 0.44 0.12
CA ALA A 36 13.49 0.43 1.51
C ALA A 36 13.51 1.85 2.07
N ARG A 37 12.98 2.04 3.28
CA ARG A 37 13.10 3.30 4.03
C ARG A 37 13.95 3.08 5.26
N ILE A 38 14.78 4.07 5.58
CA ILE A 38 15.75 3.99 6.67
C ILE A 38 15.64 5.25 7.51
N ASP A 39 15.45 5.07 8.82
CA ASP A 39 15.53 6.14 9.80
C ASP A 39 16.88 6.07 10.52
N GLY A 40 17.60 7.20 10.52
CA GLY A 40 18.98 7.31 10.99
C GLY A 40 19.15 8.07 12.31
N ALA A 41 18.06 8.55 12.93
CA ALA A 41 18.16 9.49 14.03
C ALA A 41 18.77 8.91 15.34
N ASP A 42 18.64 7.62 15.64
CA ASP A 42 19.20 7.03 16.89
C ASP A 42 19.48 5.51 16.88
N ARG A 43 18.69 4.72 16.14
CA ARG A 43 18.96 3.31 15.82
C ARG A 43 18.54 3.11 14.38
N ARG A 44 19.46 2.68 13.52
CA ARG A 44 19.16 2.42 12.11
C ARG A 44 18.05 1.38 12.01
N ARG A 45 16.83 1.85 11.79
CA ARG A 45 15.67 1.03 11.47
C ARG A 45 15.55 1.04 9.96
N SER A 46 15.61 -0.13 9.35
CA SER A 46 15.35 -0.31 7.94
C SER A 46 14.03 -1.05 7.80
N GLU A 47 13.18 -0.57 6.91
CA GLU A 47 11.94 -1.24 6.56
C GLU A 47 11.86 -1.39 5.05
N TYR A 48 11.23 -2.48 4.62
CA TYR A 48 11.20 -2.92 3.25
C TYR A 48 9.76 -3.12 2.80
N LEU A 49 9.48 -2.71 1.57
CA LEU A 49 8.20 -2.88 0.92
C LEU A 49 8.41 -3.52 -0.45
N LYS A 50 7.54 -4.45 -0.80
CA LYS A 50 7.49 -5.00 -2.16
C LYS A 50 6.77 -4.00 -3.08
N ALA A 51 7.47 -3.54 -4.10
CA ALA A 51 6.90 -2.73 -5.17
C ALA A 51 6.32 -3.67 -6.23
N ASP A 52 5.12 -4.19 -5.96
CA ASP A 52 4.42 -5.14 -6.84
C ASP A 52 4.06 -4.53 -8.21
N ARG A 53 4.11 -3.18 -8.33
CA ARG A 53 3.94 -2.44 -9.57
C ARG A 53 5.05 -1.43 -9.78
N ALA A 54 5.54 -1.33 -11.02
CA ALA A 54 6.61 -0.38 -11.39
C ALA A 54 6.21 1.09 -11.15
N ASN A 55 4.91 1.40 -11.15
CA ASN A 55 4.43 2.75 -10.87
C ASN A 55 4.52 3.13 -9.37
N ARG A 56 4.82 2.22 -8.43
CA ARG A 56 4.96 2.54 -6.99
C ARG A 56 6.20 3.36 -6.63
N TYR A 57 7.28 3.28 -7.43
CA TYR A 57 8.54 3.97 -7.11
C TYR A 57 8.41 5.48 -7.09
N MET A 58 7.69 6.05 -8.06
CA MET A 58 7.56 7.50 -8.21
C MET A 58 6.69 8.12 -7.10
N PRO A 59 5.47 7.63 -6.81
CA PRO A 59 4.68 8.08 -5.67
C PRO A 59 5.41 7.93 -4.34
N GLY A 60 6.09 6.79 -4.11
CA GLY A 60 6.89 6.58 -2.90
C GLY A 60 8.01 7.62 -2.76
N ALA A 61 8.71 7.94 -3.85
CA ALA A 61 9.71 9.01 -3.84
C ALA A 61 9.08 10.38 -3.51
N MET A 62 7.94 10.71 -4.10
CA MET A 62 7.23 11.98 -3.84
C MET A 62 6.79 12.10 -2.38
N LEU A 63 6.17 11.06 -1.82
CA LEU A 63 5.75 11.04 -0.42
C LEU A 63 6.93 11.24 0.54
N PHE A 64 8.07 10.61 0.24
CA PHE A 64 9.29 10.80 1.04
C PHE A 64 9.88 12.20 0.89
N PHE A 65 9.85 12.80 -0.31
CA PHE A 65 10.29 14.18 -0.49
C PHE A 65 9.45 15.18 0.30
N GLU A 66 8.15 14.94 0.37
CA GLU A 66 7.20 15.85 1.02
C GLU A 66 7.20 15.70 2.54
N ASN A 67 7.30 14.46 3.03
CA ASN A 67 6.96 14.11 4.41
C ASN A 67 8.02 13.22 5.10
N GLY A 68 9.16 12.97 4.46
CA GLY A 68 10.25 12.16 5.00
C GLY A 68 9.85 10.70 5.26
N TYR A 69 10.52 10.08 6.23
CA TYR A 69 10.31 8.67 6.60
C TYR A 69 8.87 8.35 7.00
N GLY A 70 8.26 9.19 7.85
CA GLY A 70 6.91 8.99 8.37
C GLY A 70 5.82 9.18 7.30
N GLY A 71 6.10 9.99 6.27
CA GLY A 71 5.22 10.14 5.11
C GLY A 71 4.89 8.85 4.37
N LEU A 72 5.69 7.80 4.58
CA LEU A 72 5.52 6.51 3.97
C LEU A 72 4.74 5.52 4.86
N ASP A 73 4.36 5.87 6.08
CA ASP A 73 3.74 4.91 7.03
C ASP A 73 2.50 4.23 6.48
N HIS A 74 1.78 4.91 5.60
CA HIS A 74 0.56 4.42 4.95
C HIS A 74 0.78 3.88 3.53
N PHE A 75 2.00 4.00 3.02
CA PHE A 75 2.40 3.56 1.70
C PHE A 75 2.70 2.05 1.73
N GLY A 76 1.65 1.23 1.71
CA GLY A 76 1.72 -0.23 1.61
C GLY A 76 2.22 -0.96 2.87
N GLN A 77 2.54 -2.25 2.69
CA GLN A 77 2.99 -3.13 3.77
C GLN A 77 4.51 -3.04 3.97
N TRP A 78 4.93 -2.46 5.10
CA TRP A 78 6.34 -2.37 5.50
C TRP A 78 6.76 -3.54 6.41
N PHE A 79 7.90 -4.15 6.09
CA PHE A 79 8.48 -5.27 6.82
C PHE A 79 9.85 -4.87 7.37
N THR A 80 10.18 -5.32 8.59
CA THR A 80 11.48 -5.04 9.21
C THR A 80 12.58 -5.98 8.72
N ASP A 81 12.23 -7.19 8.31
CA ASP A 81 13.12 -8.14 7.67
C ASP A 81 12.87 -8.18 6.16
N LEU A 82 13.95 -8.21 5.38
CA LEU A 82 13.86 -8.31 3.93
C LEU A 82 13.39 -9.70 3.48
N GLY A 83 13.69 -10.75 4.25
CA GLY A 83 13.26 -12.12 3.98
C GLY A 83 11.75 -12.32 4.08
N ASP A 84 11.04 -11.46 4.80
CA ASP A 84 9.57 -11.49 4.86
C ASP A 84 8.93 -11.21 3.49
N LEU A 85 9.67 -10.56 2.58
CA LEU A 85 9.22 -10.32 1.20
C LEU A 85 9.25 -11.58 0.33
N ASP A 86 9.92 -12.65 0.74
CA ASP A 86 10.03 -13.90 -0.03
C ASP A 86 8.76 -14.77 0.08
N ALA A 87 7.92 -14.53 1.10
CA ALA A 87 6.61 -15.16 1.20
C ALA A 87 5.72 -14.76 0.01
N SER A 88 4.78 -15.64 -0.38
CA SER A 88 3.83 -15.32 -1.45
C SER A 88 3.01 -14.08 -1.10
N PRO A 89 2.56 -13.27 -2.08
CA PRO A 89 1.72 -12.10 -1.81
C PRO A 89 0.52 -12.43 -0.92
N GLU A 90 -0.17 -13.52 -1.21
CA GLU A 90 -1.34 -13.97 -0.44
C GLU A 90 -0.97 -14.33 1.01
N THR A 91 0.16 -14.99 1.22
CA THR A 91 0.66 -15.28 2.57
C THR A 91 0.99 -14.01 3.33
N ARG A 92 1.68 -13.05 2.70
CA ARG A 92 2.02 -11.77 3.34
C ARG A 92 0.77 -11.01 3.76
N GLY A 93 -0.21 -10.91 2.86
CA GLY A 93 -1.49 -10.25 3.14
C GLY A 93 -2.27 -10.92 4.27
N ALA A 94 -2.41 -12.25 4.23
CA ALA A 94 -3.09 -13.00 5.27
C ALA A 94 -2.39 -12.89 6.64
N THR A 95 -1.06 -12.97 6.66
CA THR A 95 -0.27 -12.79 7.88
C THR A 95 -0.47 -11.38 8.45
N ARG A 96 -0.41 -10.35 7.60
CA ARG A 96 -0.64 -8.97 8.02
C ARG A 96 -2.04 -8.78 8.61
N ALA A 97 -3.10 -9.24 7.93
CA ALA A 97 -4.46 -9.19 8.46
C ALA A 97 -4.57 -9.89 9.82
N ALA A 98 -3.93 -11.06 10.00
CA ALA A 98 -3.94 -11.81 11.25
C ALA A 98 -3.22 -11.10 12.42
N THR A 99 -2.36 -10.12 12.16
CA THR A 99 -1.75 -9.30 13.23
C THR A 99 -2.70 -8.23 13.78
N ILE A 100 -3.75 -7.91 13.05
CA ILE A 100 -4.75 -6.91 13.42
C ILE A 100 -5.86 -7.61 14.20
N THR A 101 -5.91 -7.33 15.50
CA THR A 101 -6.77 -8.07 16.45
C THR A 101 -7.89 -7.23 17.06
N THR A 102 -7.99 -5.96 16.67
CA THR A 102 -9.02 -5.03 17.16
C THR A 102 -9.80 -4.45 15.99
N GLU A 103 -11.10 -4.21 16.21
CA GLU A 103 -11.98 -3.62 15.19
C GLU A 103 -11.49 -2.24 14.75
N ALA A 104 -11.05 -1.40 15.69
CA ALA A 104 -10.55 -0.05 15.36
C ALA A 104 -9.32 -0.09 14.45
N ALA A 105 -8.35 -0.97 14.71
CA ALA A 105 -7.17 -1.11 13.87
C ALA A 105 -7.51 -1.73 12.51
N ALA A 106 -8.51 -2.62 12.44
CA ALA A 106 -8.99 -3.17 11.18
C ALA A 106 -9.70 -2.10 10.32
N ILE A 107 -10.51 -1.23 10.92
CA ILE A 107 -11.14 -0.10 10.22
C ILE A 107 -10.08 0.86 9.67
N GLU A 108 -9.09 1.24 10.48
CA GLU A 108 -7.98 2.09 10.07
C GLU A 108 -7.19 1.48 8.90
N GLU A 109 -6.87 0.19 8.96
CA GLU A 109 -6.14 -0.50 7.89
C GLU A 109 -6.97 -0.62 6.60
N VAL A 110 -8.29 -0.88 6.71
CA VAL A 110 -9.21 -0.82 5.56
C VAL A 110 -9.23 0.59 4.95
N GLY A 111 -9.27 1.63 5.79
CA GLY A 111 -9.13 3.04 5.38
C GLY A 111 -7.86 3.29 4.59
N ARG A 112 -6.71 2.82 5.09
CA ARG A 112 -5.42 2.92 4.41
C ARG A 112 -5.43 2.26 3.03
N ILE A 113 -5.99 1.06 2.92
CA ILE A 113 -6.06 0.33 1.64
C ILE A 113 -6.99 1.07 0.66
N TRP A 114 -8.14 1.57 1.15
CA TRP A 114 -9.07 2.35 0.35
C TRP A 114 -8.43 3.66 -0.14
N GLY A 115 -7.78 4.44 0.72
CA GLY A 115 -7.15 5.72 0.34
C GLY A 115 -6.10 5.61 -0.78
N ASN A 116 -5.54 4.43 -1.02
CA ASN A 116 -4.55 4.22 -2.09
C ASN A 116 -5.18 4.11 -3.49
N SER A 117 -6.39 3.56 -3.62
CA SER A 117 -6.98 3.21 -4.93
C SER A 117 -8.49 2.96 -4.90
N GLY A 118 -9.16 3.44 -3.86
CA GLY A 118 -10.57 3.21 -3.62
C GLY A 118 -11.43 4.35 -4.14
N ILE A 119 -12.65 4.01 -4.51
CA ILE A 119 -13.71 4.96 -4.86
C ILE A 119 -15.01 4.55 -4.18
N VAL A 120 -15.95 5.49 -4.13
CA VAL A 120 -17.37 5.18 -3.91
C VAL A 120 -17.98 4.97 -5.28
N ASP A 121 -18.77 3.91 -5.44
CA ASP A 121 -19.47 3.67 -6.70
C ASP A 121 -20.47 4.80 -7.01
N PRO A 122 -20.85 5.04 -8.28
CA PRO A 122 -21.75 6.14 -8.65
C PRO A 122 -23.13 6.10 -7.99
N GLY A 123 -23.56 4.96 -7.46
CA GLY A 123 -24.82 4.78 -6.73
C GLY A 123 -24.73 5.01 -5.23
N ASP A 124 -23.54 5.28 -4.68
CA ASP A 124 -23.27 5.39 -3.23
C ASP A 124 -23.71 4.15 -2.43
N GLN A 125 -23.62 2.97 -3.02
CA GLN A 125 -24.02 1.69 -2.41
C GLN A 125 -22.81 0.82 -2.04
N PHE A 126 -21.68 1.03 -2.69
CA PHE A 126 -20.50 0.21 -2.58
C PHE A 126 -19.22 1.06 -2.48
N TYR A 127 -18.34 0.58 -1.62
CA TYR A 127 -16.94 0.92 -1.62
C TYR A 127 -16.21 -0.03 -2.56
N VAL A 128 -15.58 0.54 -3.59
CA VAL A 128 -14.77 -0.18 -4.56
C VAL A 128 -13.31 0.01 -4.20
N PHE A 129 -12.62 -1.09 -3.90
CA PHE A 129 -11.18 -1.09 -3.65
C PHE A 129 -10.44 -1.55 -4.89
N PHE A 130 -9.23 -1.01 -5.08
CA PHE A 130 -8.38 -1.34 -6.22
C PHE A 130 -9.07 -1.02 -7.55
N ASP A 131 -9.69 0.16 -7.64
CA ASP A 131 -10.39 0.61 -8.85
C ASP A 131 -9.50 0.46 -10.09
N SER A 132 -10.03 -0.16 -11.14
CA SER A 132 -9.33 -0.43 -12.40
C SER A 132 -8.07 -1.32 -12.29
N HIS A 133 -7.84 -2.00 -11.16
CA HIS A 133 -6.69 -2.90 -11.00
C HIS A 133 -7.00 -4.32 -11.48
N GLY A 134 -6.00 -4.99 -12.05
CA GLY A 134 -6.11 -6.38 -12.46
C GLY A 134 -5.83 -7.38 -11.33
N LEU A 135 -6.14 -8.66 -11.53
CA LEU A 135 -5.83 -9.75 -10.57
C LEU A 135 -4.34 -9.84 -10.19
N GLY A 136 -3.45 -9.43 -11.09
CA GLY A 136 -2.00 -9.41 -10.85
C GLY A 136 -1.53 -8.28 -9.93
N ASP A 137 -2.34 -7.23 -9.80
CA ASP A 137 -1.98 -6.01 -9.07
C ASP A 137 -2.28 -6.15 -7.59
N ASP A 138 -1.39 -5.58 -6.76
CA ASP A 138 -1.55 -5.41 -5.31
C ASP A 138 -2.05 -6.66 -4.56
N ARG A 139 -1.66 -7.85 -5.03
CA ARG A 139 -2.13 -9.15 -4.52
C ARG A 139 -1.99 -9.31 -3.01
N ALA A 140 -0.93 -8.76 -2.42
CA ALA A 140 -0.71 -8.82 -0.97
C ALA A 140 -1.69 -7.92 -0.19
N GLU A 141 -1.94 -6.69 -0.64
CA GLU A 141 -2.92 -5.80 0.00
C GLU A 141 -4.35 -6.29 -0.24
N ARG A 142 -4.60 -6.90 -1.40
CA ARG A 142 -5.88 -7.57 -1.67
C ARG A 142 -6.11 -8.71 -0.67
N ALA A 143 -5.16 -9.60 -0.49
CA ALA A 143 -5.27 -10.70 0.47
C ALA A 143 -5.43 -10.20 1.92
N GLU A 144 -4.75 -9.10 2.28
CA GLU A 144 -4.96 -8.41 3.56
C GLU A 144 -6.39 -7.90 3.70
N LEU A 145 -6.89 -7.15 2.71
CA LEU A 145 -8.25 -6.62 2.70
C LEU A 145 -9.29 -7.73 2.86
N LEU A 146 -9.12 -8.87 2.18
CA LEU A 146 -10.06 -9.99 2.28
C LEU A 146 -10.12 -10.57 3.70
N GLY A 147 -8.98 -10.67 4.39
CA GLY A 147 -8.95 -11.08 5.80
C GLY A 147 -9.63 -10.07 6.72
N LEU A 148 -9.44 -8.77 6.46
CA LEU A 148 -10.06 -7.70 7.25
C LEU A 148 -11.58 -7.60 7.04
N ILE A 149 -12.05 -7.78 5.79
CA ILE A 149 -13.48 -7.86 5.46
C ILE A 149 -14.15 -8.98 6.25
N GLU A 150 -13.53 -10.17 6.28
CA GLU A 150 -14.02 -11.30 7.05
C GLU A 150 -14.03 -11.00 8.56
N PHE A 151 -12.93 -10.46 9.08
CA PHE A 151 -12.81 -10.10 10.50
C PHE A 151 -13.85 -9.08 10.96
N LEU A 152 -14.13 -8.08 10.12
CA LEU A 152 -15.09 -6.99 10.41
C LEU A 152 -16.56 -7.38 10.13
N GLY A 153 -16.80 -8.53 9.49
CA GLY A 153 -18.12 -8.95 9.02
C GLY A 153 -18.70 -8.02 7.94
N LEU A 154 -17.84 -7.40 7.14
CA LEU A 154 -18.25 -6.54 6.03
C LEU A 154 -18.83 -7.39 4.90
N GLU A 155 -19.90 -6.92 4.26
CA GLU A 155 -20.48 -7.66 3.14
C GLU A 155 -19.75 -7.33 1.83
N ARG A 156 -19.00 -8.31 1.35
CA ARG A 156 -18.46 -8.33 -0.01
C ARG A 156 -19.50 -8.83 -1.01
N VAL A 157 -19.59 -8.18 -2.17
CA VAL A 157 -20.43 -8.59 -3.29
C VAL A 157 -19.60 -8.96 -4.52
N ASP A 158 -20.23 -9.63 -5.49
CA ASP A 158 -19.63 -9.86 -6.79
C ASP A 158 -19.51 -8.52 -7.55
N ALA A 159 -18.36 -8.33 -8.21
CA ALA A 159 -18.15 -7.17 -9.06
C ALA A 159 -19.06 -7.24 -10.30
N PRO A 160 -19.53 -6.10 -10.83
CA PRO A 160 -20.28 -6.07 -12.09
C PRO A 160 -19.43 -6.56 -13.26
N ALA A 161 -20.06 -6.96 -14.37
CA ALA A 161 -19.37 -7.64 -15.47
C ALA A 161 -18.30 -6.77 -16.16
N GLU A 162 -18.45 -5.46 -16.08
CA GLU A 162 -17.56 -4.44 -16.63
C GLU A 162 -16.39 -4.04 -15.71
N ALA A 163 -16.43 -4.45 -14.43
CA ALA A 163 -15.38 -4.15 -13.46
C ALA A 163 -14.06 -4.86 -13.79
N ALA A 164 -12.94 -4.29 -13.35
CA ALA A 164 -11.67 -4.99 -13.44
C ALA A 164 -11.68 -6.23 -12.53
N ASP A 165 -11.03 -7.31 -12.97
CA ASP A 165 -11.03 -8.60 -12.27
C ASP A 165 -10.32 -8.55 -10.90
N GLY A 166 -9.51 -7.52 -10.69
CA GLY A 166 -8.87 -7.19 -9.42
C GLY A 166 -9.60 -6.09 -8.65
N GLU A 167 -10.89 -5.83 -8.83
CA GLU A 167 -11.64 -4.98 -7.91
C GLU A 167 -12.23 -5.78 -6.75
N VAL A 168 -12.41 -5.12 -5.60
CA VAL A 168 -13.15 -5.69 -4.46
C VAL A 168 -14.27 -4.73 -4.08
N TRP A 169 -15.51 -5.23 -4.15
CA TRP A 169 -16.72 -4.45 -3.93
C TRP A 169 -17.32 -4.81 -2.57
N VAL A 170 -17.47 -3.81 -1.71
CA VAL A 170 -17.98 -3.95 -0.33
C VAL A 170 -19.17 -3.03 -0.15
N ARG A 171 -20.30 -3.53 0.35
CA ARG A 171 -21.46 -2.67 0.64
C ARG A 171 -21.07 -1.59 1.67
N THR A 172 -21.56 -0.38 1.47
CA THR A 172 -21.30 0.75 2.39
C THR A 172 -21.65 0.39 3.83
N ASP A 173 -20.79 0.80 4.77
CA ASP A 173 -20.90 0.54 6.20
C ASP A 173 -20.53 1.82 6.96
N THR A 174 -21.38 2.26 7.87
CA THR A 174 -21.23 3.55 8.58
C THR A 174 -19.96 3.63 9.43
N ARG A 175 -19.37 2.49 9.79
CA ARG A 175 -18.07 2.43 10.48
C ARG A 175 -16.93 2.87 9.56
N LEU A 176 -17.07 2.63 8.26
CA LEU A 176 -16.08 3.00 7.24
C LEU A 176 -16.29 4.43 6.71
N ASP A 177 -17.52 4.94 6.66
CA ASP A 177 -17.81 6.30 6.16
C ASP A 177 -16.91 7.37 6.80
N ALA A 178 -16.86 7.37 8.13
CA ALA A 178 -16.08 8.35 8.90
C ALA A 178 -14.56 8.15 8.77
N GLU A 179 -14.14 6.92 8.47
CA GLU A 179 -12.73 6.64 8.23
C GLU A 179 -12.35 7.10 6.83
N PHE A 180 -13.13 6.78 5.79
CA PHE A 180 -12.84 7.14 4.41
C PHE A 180 -12.84 8.64 4.16
N GLU A 181 -13.65 9.42 4.88
CA GLU A 181 -13.59 10.89 4.87
C GLU A 181 -12.21 11.43 5.32
N ARG A 182 -11.45 10.67 6.13
CA ARG A 182 -10.08 11.06 6.53
C ARG A 182 -9.03 10.77 5.47
N TRP A 183 -9.34 9.85 4.55
CA TRP A 183 -8.43 9.37 3.51
C TRP A 183 -8.72 9.99 2.13
N SER A 184 -9.90 10.59 1.94
CA SER A 184 -10.34 11.25 0.69
C SER A 184 -9.78 12.66 0.50
#